data_AF-A0AAE9LP86-F1
#
_entry.id   AF-A0AAE9LP86-F1
#
_cell.length_a   1.000
_cell.length_b   1.000
_cell.length_c   1.000
_cell.angle_alpha   90.00
_cell.angle_beta   90.00
_cell.angle_gamma   90.00
#
_symmetry.space_group_name_H-M   'P 1'
#
loop_
_entity.id
_entity.type
_entity.pdbx_description
1 polymer ?
#
loop_
_entity_poly.entity_id
_entity_poly.type
_entity_poly.pdbx_seq_one_letter_code
_entity_poly.pdbx_strand_id
1 'polypeptide(L)'
;MKLYYSPGACSLASHIILNEINVDFDLVRVDLKTHKTEKGEDYYAINPKGYVPALEINPGLILTENVAILPFLAQHDPKQDLIPPSGLGRAKVLEWLGYLNSELHDAYAVFFGGPLSEEAKTKAYAEIDRLLTYIDTAIAESDHDYLVDDNFGPADAYLFVLTNWSNSIEHDLTPYKNVIGIRHKVAERQSVQMAMRDEGLIP
;
A
#
# COMPACT_ATOMS: atom_id res chain seq x y z
N MET A 1 8.93 10.91 13.01
CA MET A 1 7.54 10.86 12.50
C MET A 1 6.76 9.80 13.26
N LYS A 2 5.44 9.77 13.21
CA LYS A 2 4.65 8.66 13.77
C LYS A 2 3.62 8.16 12.75
N LEU A 3 3.59 6.85 12.52
CA LEU A 3 2.64 6.20 11.62
C LEU A 3 1.55 5.49 12.43
N TYR A 4 0.31 5.92 12.23
CA TYR A 4 -0.87 5.19 12.71
C TYR A 4 -1.24 4.12 11.68
N TYR A 5 -1.24 2.86 12.11
CA TYR A 5 -1.35 1.69 11.24
C TYR A 5 -2.24 0.59 11.83
N SER A 6 -2.69 -0.33 10.98
CA SER A 6 -3.27 -1.61 11.40
C SER A 6 -2.54 -2.74 10.69
N PRO A 7 -2.14 -3.82 11.39
CA PRO A 7 -1.42 -4.94 10.79
C PRO A 7 -2.06 -5.47 9.49
N GLY A 8 -1.28 -5.51 8.41
CA GLY A 8 -1.69 -6.03 7.10
C GLY A 8 -2.65 -5.12 6.31
N ALA A 9 -3.05 -3.98 6.87
CA ALA A 9 -3.88 -3.00 6.16
C ALA A 9 -3.04 -2.20 5.15
N CYS A 10 -3.69 -1.27 4.45
CA CYS A 10 -3.07 -0.44 3.41
C CYS A 10 -1.95 0.46 3.96
N SER A 11 -1.91 0.67 5.29
CA SER A 11 -0.83 1.38 5.99
C SER A 11 0.52 0.69 5.90
N LEU A 12 0.56 -0.63 5.61
CA LEU A 12 1.81 -1.37 5.41
C LEU A 12 2.65 -0.75 4.28
N ALA A 13 2.03 -0.14 3.26
CA ALA A 13 2.77 0.51 2.17
C ALA A 13 3.58 1.70 2.69
N SER A 14 2.99 2.52 3.57
CA SER A 14 3.68 3.65 4.21
C SER A 14 4.78 3.17 5.14
N HIS A 15 4.53 2.08 5.87
CA HIS A 15 5.52 1.46 6.75
C HIS A 15 6.74 0.92 5.98
N ILE A 16 6.52 0.26 4.85
CA ILE A 16 7.59 -0.18 3.94
C ILE A 16 8.43 1.00 3.49
N ILE A 17 7.81 2.09 3.01
CA ILE A 17 8.54 3.26 2.52
C ILE A 17 9.33 3.95 3.64
N LEU A 18 8.79 4.03 4.87
CA LEU A 18 9.53 4.55 6.03
C LEU A 18 10.81 3.76 6.33
N ASN A 19 10.74 2.42 6.28
CA ASN A 19 11.91 1.56 6.43
C ASN A 19 12.88 1.70 5.25
N GLU A 20 12.36 1.86 4.02
CA GLU A 20 13.18 2.01 2.81
C GLU A 20 14.02 3.29 2.83
N ILE A 21 13.46 4.42 3.28
CA ILE A 21 14.20 5.68 3.42
C ILE A 21 15.08 5.73 4.68
N ASN A 22 15.03 4.70 5.53
CA ASN A 22 15.87 4.52 6.72
C ASN A 22 15.87 5.74 7.65
N VAL A 23 14.68 6.19 8.04
CA VAL A 23 14.47 7.29 8.99
C VAL A 23 13.88 6.79 10.30
N ASP A 24 14.03 7.56 11.38
CA ASP A 24 13.40 7.25 12.65
C ASP A 24 11.89 7.58 12.64
N PHE A 25 11.08 6.62 13.05
CA PHE A 25 9.64 6.78 13.22
C PHE A 25 9.09 5.90 14.35
N ASP A 26 7.97 6.33 14.93
CA ASP A 26 7.18 5.54 15.85
C ASP A 26 6.01 4.88 15.11
N LEU A 27 5.69 3.64 15.46
CA LEU A 27 4.44 2.98 15.09
C LEU A 27 3.41 3.18 16.19
N VAL A 28 2.17 3.46 15.81
CA VAL A 28 1.03 3.41 16.72
C VAL A 28 -0.06 2.55 16.11
N ARG A 29 -0.27 1.38 16.71
CA ARG A 29 -1.30 0.46 16.25
C ARG A 29 -2.68 1.04 16.54
N VAL A 30 -3.59 0.90 15.57
CA VAL A 30 -4.99 1.28 15.65
C VAL A 30 -5.86 0.04 15.45
N ASP A 31 -6.81 -0.17 16.36
CA ASP A 31 -7.91 -1.11 16.13
C ASP A 31 -9.01 -0.42 15.33
N LEU A 32 -9.14 -0.78 14.05
CA LEU A 32 -10.12 -0.20 13.13
C LEU A 32 -11.58 -0.59 13.46
N LYS A 33 -11.82 -1.60 14.30
CA LYS A 33 -13.19 -1.94 14.73
C LYS A 33 -13.66 -1.04 15.87
N THR A 34 -12.75 -0.68 16.77
CA THR A 34 -13.07 0.16 17.94
C THR A 34 -12.66 1.62 17.77
N HIS A 35 -11.90 1.93 16.71
CA HIS A 35 -11.26 3.22 16.45
C HIS A 35 -10.47 3.74 17.65
N LYS A 36 -9.67 2.85 18.24
CA LYS A 36 -8.76 3.18 19.35
C LYS A 36 -7.31 2.89 19.02
N THR A 37 -6.41 3.74 19.49
CA THR A 37 -4.96 3.43 19.48
C THR A 37 -4.64 2.33 20.49
N GLU A 38 -3.46 1.73 20.41
CA GLU A 38 -2.97 0.76 21.40
C GLU A 38 -2.86 1.34 22.82
N LYS A 39 -2.82 2.67 22.94
CA LYS A 39 -2.85 3.40 24.23
C LYS A 39 -4.27 3.77 24.67
N GLY A 40 -5.28 3.40 23.90
CA GLY A 40 -6.69 3.63 24.20
C GLY A 40 -7.22 5.02 23.80
N GLU A 41 -6.43 5.81 23.06
CA GLU A 41 -6.84 7.13 22.58
C GLU A 41 -7.92 6.99 21.50
N ASP A 42 -8.84 7.94 21.44
CA ASP A 42 -9.86 8.02 20.38
C ASP A 42 -9.19 8.38 19.04
N TYR A 43 -9.18 7.44 18.10
CA TYR A 43 -8.53 7.63 16.81
C TYR A 43 -9.25 8.67 15.95
N TYR A 44 -10.55 8.92 16.15
CA TYR A 44 -11.26 9.98 15.43
C TYR A 44 -10.78 11.38 15.80
N ALA A 45 -10.21 11.55 17.00
CA ALA A 45 -9.58 12.81 17.39
C ALA A 45 -8.26 13.07 16.64
N ILE A 46 -7.64 12.01 16.09
CA ILE A 46 -6.37 12.07 15.35
C ILE A 46 -6.64 12.14 13.84
N ASN A 47 -7.42 11.19 13.32
CA ASN A 47 -7.91 11.19 11.95
C ASN A 47 -9.43 11.09 11.95
N PRO A 48 -10.16 12.20 11.70
CA PRO A 48 -11.62 12.20 11.67
C PRO A 48 -12.24 11.24 10.64
N LYS A 49 -11.48 10.81 9.63
CA LYS A 49 -11.93 9.81 8.64
C LYS A 49 -11.92 8.38 9.18
N GLY A 50 -11.25 8.13 10.31
CA GLY A 50 -11.20 6.82 10.96
C GLY A 50 -10.37 5.74 10.24
N TYR A 51 -9.77 6.06 9.09
CA TYR A 51 -8.95 5.13 8.30
C TYR A 51 -7.46 5.22 8.62
N VAL A 52 -6.73 4.15 8.34
CA VAL A 52 -5.26 4.15 8.25
C VAL A 52 -4.86 4.15 6.76
N PRO A 53 -3.65 4.61 6.40
CA PRO A 53 -2.66 5.25 7.28
C PRO A 53 -3.03 6.70 7.63
N ALA A 54 -2.56 7.12 8.79
CA ALA A 54 -2.34 8.53 9.11
C ALA A 54 -0.88 8.72 9.54
N LEU A 55 -0.21 9.72 8.98
CA LEU A 55 1.18 10.05 9.28
C LEU A 55 1.21 11.37 10.05
N GLU A 56 1.67 11.33 11.29
CA GLU A 56 2.02 12.52 12.05
C GLU A 56 3.45 12.94 11.70
N ILE A 57 3.55 13.97 10.87
CA ILE A 57 4.82 14.50 10.36
C ILE A 57 5.57 15.21 11.50
N ASN A 58 4.83 16.05 12.23
CA ASN A 58 5.25 16.78 13.42
C ASN A 58 4.09 16.74 14.44
N PRO A 59 4.33 17.03 15.74
CA PRO A 59 3.26 17.01 16.75
C PRO A 59 2.01 17.79 16.30
N GLY A 60 0.89 17.07 16.14
CA GLY A 60 -0.40 17.61 15.70
C GLY A 60 -0.56 17.89 14.19
N LEU A 61 0.48 17.71 13.37
CA LEU A 61 0.42 17.85 11.92
C LEU A 61 0.24 16.48 11.25
N ILE A 62 -1.01 16.16 10.92
CA ILE A 62 -1.40 14.87 10.34
C ILE A 62 -1.55 14.97 8.81
N LEU A 63 -0.87 14.10 8.09
CA LEU A 63 -1.11 13.78 6.69
C LEU A 63 -1.85 12.45 6.58
N THR A 64 -2.78 12.33 5.65
CA THR A 64 -3.62 11.15 5.43
C THR A 64 -3.65 10.84 3.94
N GLU A 65 -4.19 9.68 3.56
CA GLU A 65 -4.24 9.15 2.19
C GLU A 65 -2.89 8.63 1.69
N ASN A 66 -2.84 7.35 1.29
CA ASN A 66 -1.63 6.74 0.73
C ASN A 66 -1.12 7.51 -0.50
N VAL A 67 -2.02 8.01 -1.35
CA VAL A 67 -1.67 8.80 -2.54
C VAL A 67 -0.96 10.12 -2.21
N ALA A 68 -1.09 10.62 -0.99
CA ALA A 68 -0.36 11.79 -0.51
C ALA A 68 0.86 11.39 0.35
N ILE A 69 0.70 10.43 1.25
CA ILE A 69 1.73 9.99 2.19
C ILE A 69 2.91 9.34 1.46
N LEU A 70 2.67 8.41 0.53
CA LEU A 70 3.75 7.66 -0.11
C LEU A 70 4.70 8.55 -0.93
N PRO A 71 4.23 9.46 -1.82
CA PRO A 71 5.14 10.37 -2.51
C PRO A 71 5.77 11.42 -1.59
N PHE A 72 5.08 11.80 -0.50
CA PHE A 72 5.67 12.67 0.53
C PHE A 72 6.83 11.99 1.24
N LEU A 73 6.71 10.72 1.62
CA LEU A 73 7.79 9.98 2.26
C LEU A 73 8.95 9.72 1.28
N ALA A 74 8.64 9.25 0.07
CA ALA A 74 9.66 8.90 -0.91
C ALA A 74 10.54 10.09 -1.34
N GLN A 75 10.06 11.33 -1.27
CA GLN A 75 10.89 12.51 -1.55
C GLN A 75 12.02 12.73 -0.52
N HIS A 76 11.96 12.06 0.63
CA HIS A 76 12.98 12.11 1.67
C HIS A 76 14.06 11.04 1.50
N ASP A 77 13.96 10.19 0.47
CA ASP A 77 15.06 9.30 0.08
C ASP A 77 16.32 10.12 -0.27
N PRO A 78 17.43 9.96 0.46
CA PRO A 78 18.67 10.67 0.17
C PRO A 78 19.22 10.39 -1.24
N LYS A 79 18.90 9.24 -1.84
CA LYS A 79 19.36 8.86 -3.17
C LYS A 79 18.48 9.40 -4.29
N GLN A 80 17.22 9.76 -3.99
CA GLN A 80 16.19 10.15 -4.95
C GLN A 80 15.86 9.05 -5.98
N ASP A 81 16.06 7.79 -5.59
CA ASP A 81 15.80 6.62 -6.44
C ASP A 81 14.32 6.19 -6.37
N LEU A 82 13.63 6.47 -5.25
CA LEU A 82 12.25 6.01 -5.03
C LEU A 82 11.19 6.78 -5.83
N ILE A 83 11.42 8.08 -6.06
CA ILE A 83 10.49 8.92 -6.82
C ILE A 83 11.24 10.11 -7.43
N PRO A 84 11.06 10.40 -8.73
CA PRO A 84 11.61 11.61 -9.31
C PRO A 84 11.06 12.87 -8.61
N PRO A 85 11.88 13.91 -8.42
CA PRO A 85 11.45 15.14 -7.74
C PRO A 85 10.41 15.92 -8.56
N SER A 86 10.42 15.79 -9.89
CA SER A 86 9.46 16.44 -10.79
C SER A 86 9.42 15.76 -12.17
N GLY A 87 8.56 16.24 -13.07
CA GLY A 87 8.51 15.79 -14.47
C GLY A 87 7.65 14.56 -14.70
N LEU A 88 7.79 13.96 -15.89
CA LEU A 88 6.93 12.88 -16.35
C LEU A 88 7.05 11.61 -15.49
N GLY A 89 8.26 11.24 -15.05
CA GLY A 89 8.45 10.07 -14.18
C GLY A 89 7.68 10.20 -12.86
N ARG A 90 7.72 11.38 -12.23
CA ARG A 90 6.89 11.67 -11.04
C ARG A 90 5.40 11.57 -11.35
N ALA A 91 4.96 12.12 -12.48
CA ALA A 91 3.56 12.05 -12.89
C ALA A 91 3.11 10.60 -13.12
N LYS A 92 3.98 9.73 -13.67
CA LYS A 92 3.71 8.29 -13.83
C LYS A 92 3.60 7.54 -12.51
N VAL A 93 4.42 7.88 -11.51
CA VAL A 93 4.24 7.34 -10.14
C VAL A 93 2.88 7.75 -9.58
N LEU A 94 2.50 9.03 -9.70
CA LEU A 94 1.22 9.52 -9.20
C LEU A 94 0.02 8.93 -9.96
N GLU A 95 0.14 8.69 -11.27
CA GLU A 95 -0.87 7.99 -12.08
C GLU A 95 -1.11 6.57 -11.54
N TRP A 96 -0.03 5.80 -11.31
CA TRP A 96 -0.15 4.46 -10.73
C TRP A 96 -0.72 4.48 -9.31
N LEU A 97 -0.25 5.38 -8.44
CA LEU A 97 -0.82 5.51 -7.10
C LEU A 97 -2.31 5.86 -7.14
N GLY A 98 -2.71 6.74 -8.06
CA GLY A 98 -4.11 7.07 -8.30
C GLY A 98 -4.92 5.83 -8.70
N TYR A 99 -4.47 5.11 -9.73
CA TYR A 99 -5.14 3.90 -10.22
C TYR A 99 -5.23 2.80 -9.15
N LEU A 100 -4.13 2.51 -8.46
CA LEU A 100 -4.10 1.53 -7.37
C LEU A 100 -5.05 1.92 -6.23
N ASN A 101 -5.18 3.22 -5.93
CA ASN A 101 -6.06 3.69 -4.87
C ASN A 101 -7.54 3.69 -5.25
N SER A 102 -7.90 4.25 -6.42
CA SER A 102 -9.32 4.43 -6.79
C SER A 102 -9.94 3.20 -7.43
N GLU A 103 -9.13 2.30 -7.99
CA GLU A 103 -9.62 1.11 -8.66
C GLU A 103 -9.31 -0.15 -7.85
N LEU A 104 -8.02 -0.48 -7.72
CA LEU A 104 -7.63 -1.78 -7.18
C LEU A 104 -7.96 -1.90 -5.68
N HIS A 105 -7.60 -0.90 -4.88
CA HIS A 105 -7.90 -0.87 -3.45
C HIS A 105 -9.41 -0.99 -3.23
N ASP A 106 -10.21 -0.16 -3.90
CA ASP A 106 -11.67 -0.16 -3.75
C ASP A 106 -12.28 -1.52 -4.13
N ALA A 107 -11.79 -2.15 -5.21
CA ALA A 107 -12.21 -3.49 -5.61
C ALA A 107 -11.95 -4.55 -4.51
N TYR A 108 -10.80 -4.50 -3.84
CA TYR A 108 -10.54 -5.36 -2.68
C TYR A 108 -11.37 -4.98 -1.45
N ALA A 109 -11.57 -3.68 -1.20
CA ALA A 109 -12.26 -3.17 -0.01
C ALA A 109 -13.70 -3.70 0.12
N VAL A 110 -14.34 -4.02 -1.01
CA VAL A 110 -15.67 -4.66 -1.05
C VAL A 110 -15.73 -5.92 -0.17
N PHE A 111 -14.66 -6.73 -0.13
CA PHE A 111 -14.61 -7.97 0.66
C PHE A 111 -14.45 -7.74 2.17
N PHE A 112 -14.04 -6.54 2.58
CA PHE A 112 -13.81 -6.19 3.99
C PHE A 112 -14.94 -5.35 4.60
N GLY A 113 -15.91 -4.91 3.79
CA GLY A 113 -17.09 -4.16 4.24
C GLY A 113 -18.17 -4.99 4.93
N GLY A 114 -18.09 -6.33 4.84
CA GLY A 114 -19.04 -7.26 5.45
C GLY A 114 -19.30 -8.49 4.58
N PRO A 115 -20.21 -9.40 5.01
CA PRO A 115 -20.56 -10.58 4.24
C PRO A 115 -21.16 -10.22 2.88
N LEU A 116 -20.70 -10.90 1.82
CA LEU A 116 -21.19 -10.76 0.45
C LEU A 116 -22.11 -11.93 0.09
N SER A 117 -23.07 -11.70 -0.80
CA SER A 117 -23.76 -12.79 -1.49
C SER A 117 -22.84 -13.43 -2.54
N GLU A 118 -23.11 -14.67 -2.95
CA GLU A 118 -22.32 -15.35 -3.99
C GLU A 118 -22.28 -14.57 -5.32
N GLU A 119 -23.39 -13.93 -5.71
CA GLU A 119 -23.47 -13.08 -6.90
C GLU A 119 -22.56 -11.84 -6.76
N ALA A 120 -22.61 -11.17 -5.60
CA ALA A 120 -21.76 -10.01 -5.34
C ALA A 120 -20.28 -10.40 -5.31
N LYS A 121 -19.96 -11.55 -4.70
CA LYS A 121 -18.60 -12.11 -4.65
C LYS A 121 -18.06 -12.40 -6.05
N THR A 122 -18.86 -13.00 -6.91
CA THR A 122 -18.49 -13.27 -8.32
C THR A 122 -18.21 -11.98 -9.09
N LYS A 123 -19.06 -10.96 -8.95
CA LYS A 123 -18.84 -9.66 -9.60
C LYS A 123 -17.58 -8.96 -9.07
N ALA A 124 -17.34 -9.02 -7.76
CA ALA A 124 -16.17 -8.40 -7.14
C ALA A 124 -14.87 -9.08 -7.59
N TYR A 125 -14.82 -10.41 -7.68
CA TYR A 125 -13.66 -11.10 -8.26
C TYR A 125 -13.46 -10.77 -9.73
N ALA A 126 -14.53 -10.75 -10.54
CA ALA A 126 -14.40 -10.40 -11.96
C ALA A 126 -13.83 -8.99 -12.16
N GLU A 127 -14.13 -8.05 -11.25
CA GLU A 127 -13.55 -6.71 -11.28
C GLU A 127 -12.08 -6.70 -10.87
N ILE A 128 -11.70 -7.40 -9.79
CA ILE A 128 -10.29 -7.60 -9.43
C ILE A 128 -9.52 -8.22 -10.59
N ASP A 129 -10.10 -9.24 -11.24
CA ASP A 129 -9.48 -9.92 -12.38
C ASP A 129 -9.23 -8.98 -13.54
N ARG A 130 -10.23 -8.15 -13.89
CA ARG A 130 -10.12 -7.14 -14.95
C ARG A 130 -8.99 -6.15 -14.65
N LEU A 131 -8.92 -5.65 -13.42
CA LEU A 131 -7.91 -4.67 -13.00
C LEU A 131 -6.51 -5.28 -12.98
N LEU A 132 -6.35 -6.50 -12.46
CA LEU A 132 -5.07 -7.19 -12.44
C LEU A 132 -4.62 -7.63 -13.83
N THR A 133 -5.53 -8.01 -14.73
CA THR A 133 -5.17 -8.27 -16.14
C THR A 133 -4.57 -7.03 -16.80
N TYR A 134 -5.15 -5.85 -16.54
CA TYR A 134 -4.59 -4.59 -17.04
C TYR A 134 -3.19 -4.32 -16.46
N ILE A 135 -3.03 -4.44 -15.14
CA ILE A 135 -1.72 -4.22 -14.48
C ILE A 135 -0.68 -5.21 -14.99
N ASP A 136 -1.03 -6.49 -15.09
CA ASP A 136 -0.13 -7.54 -15.56
C ASP A 136 0.32 -7.30 -17.01
N THR A 137 -0.60 -6.86 -17.88
CA THR A 137 -0.29 -6.47 -19.27
C THR A 137 0.63 -5.24 -19.29
N ALA A 138 0.35 -4.22 -18.49
CA ALA A 138 1.16 -3.01 -18.43
C ALA A 138 2.59 -3.29 -17.94
N ILE A 139 2.77 -4.21 -16.99
CA ILE A 139 4.10 -4.66 -16.56
C ILE A 139 4.80 -5.42 -17.70
N ALA A 140 4.08 -6.29 -18.42
CA ALA A 140 4.65 -7.07 -19.53
C ALA A 140 5.10 -6.22 -20.73
N GLU A 141 4.43 -5.10 -20.97
CA GLU A 141 4.74 -4.15 -22.05
C GLU A 141 5.81 -3.12 -21.66
N SER A 142 6.19 -3.07 -20.39
CA SER A 142 7.21 -2.18 -19.86
C SER A 142 8.60 -2.81 -19.97
N ASP A 143 9.60 -1.99 -20.29
CA ASP A 143 11.02 -2.38 -20.22
C ASP A 143 11.62 -2.18 -18.82
N HIS A 144 10.80 -1.77 -17.84
CA HIS A 144 11.23 -1.46 -16.48
C HIS A 144 11.22 -2.66 -15.54
N ASP A 145 12.15 -2.66 -14.58
CA ASP A 145 12.21 -3.71 -13.56
C ASP A 145 11.06 -3.64 -12.53
N TYR A 146 10.45 -2.46 -12.37
CA TYR A 146 9.33 -2.14 -11.49
C TYR A 146 8.19 -1.42 -12.26
N LEU A 147 7.12 -1.00 -11.58
CA LEU A 147 5.93 -0.41 -12.24
C LEU A 147 6.20 0.86 -13.07
N VAL A 148 7.22 1.63 -12.70
CA VAL A 148 7.47 2.96 -13.30
C VAL A 148 8.87 3.14 -13.84
N ASP A 149 9.87 2.55 -13.17
CA ASP A 149 11.28 2.72 -13.50
C ASP A 149 12.04 1.44 -13.11
N ASP A 150 13.35 1.41 -13.30
CA ASP A 150 14.20 0.29 -12.91
C ASP A 150 14.43 0.22 -11.39
N ASN A 151 14.03 1.27 -10.68
CA ASN A 151 14.11 1.37 -9.22
C ASN A 151 12.76 1.09 -8.56
N PHE A 152 12.83 0.44 -7.41
CA PHE A 152 11.68 0.25 -6.52
C PHE A 152 11.12 1.60 -6.06
N GLY A 153 9.80 1.74 -6.03
CA GLY A 153 9.16 2.95 -5.53
C GLY A 153 7.82 2.76 -4.84
N PRO A 154 7.16 3.89 -4.49
CA PRO A 154 5.84 3.94 -3.85
C PRO A 154 4.76 3.08 -4.48
N ALA A 155 4.69 3.05 -5.82
CA ALA A 155 3.67 2.30 -6.53
C ALA A 155 3.84 0.78 -6.32
N ASP A 156 5.08 0.29 -6.32
CA ASP A 156 5.40 -1.12 -6.11
C ASP A 156 5.07 -1.56 -4.68
N ALA A 157 5.42 -0.73 -3.69
CA ALA A 157 5.05 -0.97 -2.30
C ALA A 157 3.52 -1.08 -2.13
N TYR A 158 2.77 -0.20 -2.81
CA TYR A 158 1.32 -0.21 -2.69
C TYR A 158 0.69 -1.41 -3.41
N LEU A 159 1.13 -1.72 -4.63
CA LEU A 159 0.67 -2.91 -5.37
C LEU A 159 0.96 -4.19 -4.58
N PHE A 160 2.15 -4.31 -3.99
CA PHE A 160 2.51 -5.45 -3.15
C PHE A 160 1.54 -5.64 -1.98
N VAL A 161 1.19 -4.56 -1.28
CA VAL A 161 0.24 -4.62 -0.15
C VAL A 161 -1.16 -5.00 -0.61
N LEU A 162 -1.69 -4.36 -1.67
CA LEU A 162 -3.03 -4.66 -2.17
C LEU A 162 -3.16 -6.11 -2.62
N THR A 163 -2.15 -6.65 -3.31
CA THR A 163 -2.15 -8.04 -3.78
C THR A 163 -1.88 -9.07 -2.67
N ASN A 164 -1.40 -8.66 -1.49
CA ASN A 164 -1.36 -9.55 -0.33
C ASN A 164 -2.76 -9.87 0.21
N TRP A 165 -3.74 -8.99 -0.03
CA TRP A 165 -5.12 -9.20 0.40
C TRP A 165 -5.81 -10.34 -0.33
N SER A 166 -5.35 -10.72 -1.52
CA SER A 166 -5.84 -11.88 -2.27
C SER A 166 -5.83 -13.16 -1.43
N ASN A 167 -4.82 -13.34 -0.58
CA ASN A 167 -4.75 -14.50 0.32
C ASN A 167 -5.90 -14.53 1.33
N SER A 168 -6.26 -13.37 1.90
CA SER A 168 -7.34 -13.26 2.89
C SER A 168 -8.72 -13.44 2.27
N ILE A 169 -8.87 -13.11 1.00
CA ILE A 169 -10.13 -13.24 0.26
C ILE A 169 -10.16 -14.48 -0.65
N GLU A 170 -9.16 -15.36 -0.58
CA GLU A 170 -9.05 -16.58 -1.39
C GLU A 170 -9.14 -16.31 -2.91
N HIS A 171 -8.58 -15.19 -3.38
CA HIS A 171 -8.46 -14.84 -4.79
C HIS A 171 -7.17 -15.43 -5.38
N ASP A 172 -7.28 -16.14 -6.50
CA ASP A 172 -6.12 -16.77 -7.16
C ASP A 172 -5.36 -15.77 -8.04
N LEU A 173 -4.09 -15.55 -7.70
CA LEU A 173 -3.20 -14.67 -8.44
C LEU A 173 -2.39 -15.37 -9.54
N THR A 174 -2.44 -16.71 -9.63
CA THR A 174 -1.65 -17.51 -10.60
C THR A 174 -1.74 -17.01 -12.05
N PRO A 175 -2.87 -16.48 -12.55
CA PRO A 175 -2.93 -15.92 -13.91
C PRO A 175 -2.04 -14.69 -14.15
N TYR A 176 -1.70 -13.91 -13.11
CA TYR A 176 -1.01 -12.62 -13.21
C TYR A 176 0.49 -12.77 -12.91
N LYS A 177 1.21 -13.40 -13.86
CA LYS A 177 2.61 -13.78 -13.66
C LYS A 177 3.55 -12.60 -13.46
N ASN A 178 3.30 -11.49 -14.14
CA ASN A 178 4.13 -10.29 -14.06
C ASN A 178 3.87 -9.55 -12.74
N VAL A 179 2.61 -9.49 -12.29
CA VAL A 179 2.26 -9.02 -10.94
C VAL A 179 2.95 -9.88 -9.88
N ILE A 180 2.89 -11.21 -10.00
CA ILE A 180 3.62 -12.13 -9.09
C ILE A 180 5.13 -11.85 -9.12
N GLY A 181 5.70 -11.60 -10.31
CA GLY A 181 7.10 -11.24 -10.47
C GLY A 181 7.50 -10.00 -9.65
N ILE A 182 6.73 -8.91 -9.79
CA ILE A 182 6.90 -7.69 -8.98
C ILE A 182 6.76 -8.01 -7.49
N ARG A 183 5.72 -8.76 -7.09
CA ARG A 183 5.50 -9.13 -5.69
C ARG A 183 6.68 -9.88 -5.08
N HIS A 184 7.28 -10.82 -5.81
CA HIS A 184 8.46 -11.55 -5.34
C HIS A 184 9.66 -10.63 -5.18
N LYS A 185 9.97 -9.79 -6.19
CA LYS A 185 11.07 -8.80 -6.10
C LYS A 185 10.88 -7.87 -4.90
N VAL A 186 9.65 -7.39 -4.67
CA VAL A 186 9.33 -6.49 -3.56
C VAL A 186 9.41 -7.22 -2.21
N ALA A 187 8.91 -8.47 -2.12
CA ALA A 187 8.97 -9.25 -0.89
C ALA A 187 10.40 -9.49 -0.40
N GLU A 188 11.38 -9.61 -1.29
CA GLU A 188 12.79 -9.83 -0.94
C GLU A 188 13.47 -8.59 -0.33
N ARG A 189 12.87 -7.40 -0.44
CA ARG A 189 13.47 -6.16 0.10
C ARG A 189 13.54 -6.19 1.62
N GLN A 190 14.66 -5.73 2.17
CA GLN A 190 14.86 -5.65 3.62
C GLN A 190 13.79 -4.78 4.31
N SER A 191 13.45 -3.64 3.71
CA SER A 191 12.41 -2.73 4.21
C SER A 191 11.04 -3.40 4.35
N VAL A 192 10.70 -4.24 3.37
CA VAL A 192 9.46 -5.03 3.35
C VAL A 192 9.48 -6.11 4.42
N GLN A 193 10.58 -6.86 4.52
CA GLN A 193 10.75 -7.87 5.55
C GLN A 193 10.69 -7.29 6.97
N MET A 194 11.29 -6.11 7.20
CA MET A 194 11.21 -5.40 8.47
C MET A 194 9.76 -5.01 8.80
N ALA A 195 9.09 -4.31 7.87
CA ALA A 195 7.71 -3.89 8.08
C ALA A 195 6.78 -5.10 8.34
N MET A 196 6.90 -6.18 7.57
CA MET A 196 6.07 -7.37 7.76
C MET A 196 6.32 -8.08 9.11
N ARG A 197 7.56 -8.08 9.62
CA ARG A 197 7.87 -8.62 10.97
C ARG A 197 7.32 -7.75 12.08
N ASP A 198 7.51 -6.44 11.97
CA ASP A 198 7.03 -5.46 12.96
C ASP A 198 5.50 -5.48 13.07
N GLU A 199 4.80 -5.81 11.97
CA GLU A 199 3.35 -6.00 11.95
C GLU A 199 2.90 -7.43 12.32
N GLY A 200 3.83 -8.37 12.55
CA GLY A 200 3.54 -9.76 12.92
C GLY A 200 2.94 -10.59 11.78
N LEU A 201 3.21 -10.23 10.53
CA LEU A 201 2.70 -10.91 9.33
C LEU A 201 3.62 -12.06 8.89
N ILE A 202 4.89 -12.02 9.29
CA ILE A 202 5.89 -13.06 9.08
C ILE A 202 6.75 -13.25 10.35
N PRO A 203 7.45 -14.40 10.50
CA PRO A 203 8.33 -14.67 11.64
C PRO A 203 9.55 -13.74 11.76
#